data_AF-A0A2E4YY93-F1
#
_entry.id   AF-A0A2E4YY93-F1
#
_cell.length_a   1.000
_cell.length_b   1.000
_cell.length_c   1.000
_cell.angle_alpha   90.00
_cell.angle_beta   90.00
_cell.angle_gamma   90.00
#
_symmetry.space_group_name_H-M   'P 1'
#
loop_
_entity.id
_entity.type
_entity.pdbx_description
1 polymer ?
#
loop_
_entity_poly.entity_id
_entity_poly.type
_entity_poly.pdbx_seq_one_letter_code
_entity_poly.pdbx_strand_id
1 'polypeptide(L)'
;MDILMYQIVVFMFLLAPGSQDALTITHLNGEPLSFKSKDECYAHIYDHTERLKEYASSQYDGAPVKSIDCFTQPSPALGAGRAI
;
A
#
# COMPACT_ATOMS: atom_id res chain seq x y z
N MET A 1 -5.80 -23.15 5.21
CA MET A 1 -6.19 -22.32 4.04
C MET A 1 -5.88 -20.89 4.44
N ASP A 2 -4.66 -20.45 4.15
CA ASP A 2 -4.28 -19.06 4.34
C ASP A 2 -5.10 -18.21 3.38
N ILE A 3 -5.96 -17.35 3.92
CA ILE A 3 -6.70 -16.38 3.12
C ILE A 3 -5.68 -15.32 2.74
N LEU A 4 -5.15 -15.40 1.52
CA LEU A 4 -4.30 -14.35 0.96
C LEU A 4 -5.17 -13.11 0.79
N MET A 5 -4.96 -12.11 1.64
CA MET A 5 -5.60 -10.81 1.52
C MET A 5 -4.68 -9.87 0.73
N TYR A 6 -5.26 -8.97 -0.06
CA TYR A 6 -4.52 -7.94 -0.77
C TYR A 6 -4.58 -6.62 0.01
N GLN A 7 -3.50 -5.86 -0.08
CA GLN A 7 -3.38 -4.50 0.46
C GLN A 7 -2.80 -3.57 -0.59
N ILE A 8 -3.11 -2.28 -0.44
CA ILE A 8 -2.60 -1.24 -1.31
C ILE A 8 -1.23 -0.78 -0.77
N VAL A 9 -0.24 -0.75 -1.64
CA VAL A 9 1.09 -0.21 -1.37
C VAL A 9 1.38 0.92 -2.35
N VAL A 10 1.76 2.07 -1.82
CA VAL A 10 2.13 3.25 -2.58
C VAL A 10 3.63 3.40 -2.55
N PHE A 11 4.27 3.44 -3.71
CA PHE A 11 5.70 3.73 -3.85
C PHE A 11 5.90 5.20 -4.16
N MET A 12 6.82 5.82 -3.43
CA MET A 12 7.19 7.21 -3.52
C MET A 12 8.45 7.36 -4.36
N PHE A 13 8.58 8.49 -5.05
CA PHE A 13 9.80 8.85 -5.75
C PHE A 13 10.67 9.71 -4.83
N LEU A 14 11.62 9.08 -4.13
CA LEU A 14 12.56 9.74 -3.23
C LEU A 14 13.96 9.80 -3.87
N LEU A 15 14.64 10.95 -3.70
CA LEU A 15 16.00 11.16 -4.19
C LEU A 15 17.08 10.56 -3.27
N ALA A 16 16.71 10.20 -2.03
CA ALA A 16 17.63 9.70 -1.01
C ALA A 16 17.70 8.16 -1.02
N PRO A 17 18.81 7.55 -1.48
CA PRO A 17 18.97 6.09 -1.47
C PRO A 17 18.95 5.57 -0.03
N GLY A 18 18.15 4.53 0.23
CA GLY A 18 18.01 3.88 1.56
C GLY A 18 16.87 4.39 2.43
N SER A 19 16.11 5.40 1.98
CA SER A 19 14.86 5.79 2.64
C SER A 19 13.77 4.78 2.33
N GLN A 20 12.88 4.50 3.30
CA GLN A 20 11.69 3.69 3.05
C GLN A 20 10.78 4.43 2.07
N ASP A 21 10.76 4.00 0.82
CA ASP A 21 10.05 4.63 -0.29
C ASP A 21 8.65 4.04 -0.51
N ALA A 22 8.13 3.27 0.44
CA ALA A 22 6.83 2.60 0.31
C ALA A 22 5.94 2.79 1.55
N LEU A 23 4.67 3.09 1.28
CA LEU A 23 3.60 3.23 2.27
C LEU A 23 2.52 2.20 2.05
N THR A 24 2.22 1.43 3.09
CA THR A 24 1.11 0.48 3.09
C THR A 24 -0.15 1.13 3.61
N ILE A 25 -1.24 1.05 2.84
CA ILE A 25 -2.56 1.51 3.27
C ILE A 25 -3.26 0.35 3.99
N THR A 26 -3.47 0.53 5.30
CA THR A 26 -4.01 -0.51 6.17
C THR A 26 -5.45 -0.27 6.62
N HIS A 27 -5.90 0.99 6.61
CA HIS A 27 -7.22 1.39 7.10
C HIS A 27 -7.83 2.47 6.23
N LEU A 28 -9.15 2.52 6.19
CA LEU A 28 -9.94 3.60 5.61
C LEU A 28 -10.97 4.05 6.66
N ASN A 29 -10.97 5.34 7.01
CA ASN A 29 -11.88 5.92 8.03
C ASN A 29 -11.87 5.18 9.39
N GLY A 30 -10.72 4.62 9.79
CA GLY A 30 -10.58 3.88 11.04
C GLY A 30 -10.96 2.40 10.96
N GLU A 31 -11.48 1.94 9.83
CA GLU A 31 -11.80 0.53 9.60
C GLU A 31 -10.65 -0.17 8.84
N PRO A 32 -10.30 -1.43 9.19
CA PRO A 32 -9.30 -2.20 8.46
C PRO A 32 -9.69 -2.34 6.99
N LEU A 33 -8.76 -2.01 6.10
CA LEU A 33 -8.93 -2.16 4.66
C LEU A 33 -8.27 -3.47 4.24
N SER A 34 -9.06 -4.41 3.72
CA SER A 34 -8.56 -5.73 3.30
C SER A 34 -9.36 -6.23 2.11
N PHE A 35 -8.67 -6.73 1.09
CA PHE A 35 -9.31 -7.18 -0.15
C PHE A 35 -9.15 -8.69 -0.33
N LYS A 36 -10.19 -9.37 -0.81
CA LYS A 36 -10.15 -10.84 -1.00
C LYS A 36 -9.54 -11.23 -2.33
N SER A 37 -9.53 -10.31 -3.29
CA SER A 37 -8.96 -10.50 -4.61
C SER A 37 -8.12 -9.30 -5.04
N LYS A 38 -7.21 -9.55 -5.99
CA LYS A 38 -6.41 -8.50 -6.62
C LYS A 38 -7.30 -7.50 -7.38
N ASP A 39 -8.38 -7.97 -7.99
CA ASP A 39 -9.32 -7.14 -8.75
C ASP A 39 -10.11 -6.18 -7.85
N GLU A 40 -10.58 -6.64 -6.68
CA GLU A 40 -11.21 -5.77 -5.68
C GLU A 40 -10.25 -4.67 -5.19
N CYS A 41 -8.99 -5.03 -4.96
CA CYS A 41 -7.96 -4.08 -4.53
C CYS A 41 -7.70 -3.00 -5.59
N TYR A 42 -7.54 -3.37 -6.87
CA TYR A 42 -7.35 -2.36 -7.91
C TYR A 42 -8.60 -1.56 -8.19
N ALA A 43 -9.80 -2.16 -8.16
CA ALA A 43 -11.05 -1.41 -8.29
C ALA A 43 -11.10 -0.28 -7.24
N HIS A 44 -10.72 -0.59 -6.00
CA HIS A 44 -10.61 0.41 -4.95
C HIS A 44 -9.55 1.49 -5.23
N ILE A 45 -8.38 1.09 -5.73
CA ILE A 45 -7.34 2.06 -6.17
C ILE A 45 -7.91 2.98 -7.25
N TYR A 46 -8.54 2.44 -8.29
CA TYR A 46 -9.08 3.23 -9.39
C TYR A 46 -10.11 4.25 -8.90
N ASP A 47 -11.03 3.84 -8.02
CA ASP A 47 -12.05 4.71 -7.46
C ASP A 47 -11.48 5.82 -6.55
N HIS A 48 -10.29 5.61 -5.96
CA HIS A 48 -9.70 6.49 -4.95
C HIS A 48 -8.30 6.98 -5.30
N THR A 49 -7.88 6.90 -6.56
CA THR A 49 -6.48 7.12 -6.98
C THR A 49 -5.94 8.47 -6.52
N GLU A 50 -6.69 9.55 -6.74
CA GLU A 50 -6.23 10.90 -6.37
C GLU A 50 -6.11 11.06 -4.84
N ARG A 51 -7.09 10.55 -4.09
CA ARG A 51 -7.06 10.59 -2.61
C ARG A 51 -5.90 9.77 -2.04
N LEU A 52 -5.59 8.62 -2.65
CA LEU A 52 -4.43 7.80 -2.28
C LEU A 52 -3.12 8.54 -2.53
N LYS A 53 -3.00 9.25 -3.66
CA LYS A 53 -1.82 10.07 -3.97
C LYS A 53 -1.65 11.22 -3.01
N GLU A 54 -2.71 11.99 -2.75
CA GLU A 54 -2.68 13.11 -1.82
C GLU A 54 -2.29 12.66 -0.41
N TYR A 55 -2.92 11.59 0.08
CA TYR A 55 -2.57 11.01 1.37
C TYR A 55 -1.12 10.57 1.42
N ALA A 56 -0.66 9.77 0.45
CA ALA A 56 0.72 9.29 0.43
C ALA A 56 1.72 10.46 0.35
N SER A 57 1.48 11.44 -0.53
CA SER A 57 2.33 12.62 -0.66
C SER A 57 2.42 13.40 0.67
N SER A 58 1.32 13.52 1.42
CA SER A 58 1.32 14.17 2.74
C SER A 58 2.18 13.48 3.79
N GLN A 59 2.40 12.17 3.66
CA GLN A 59 3.25 11.40 4.58
C GLN A 59 4.75 11.52 4.25
N TYR A 60 5.10 12.08 3.09
CA TYR A 60 6.47 12.20 2.58
C TYR A 60 6.80 13.64 2.19
N ASP A 61 6.34 14.63 2.96
CA ASP A 61 6.64 16.05 2.75
C ASP A 61 6.33 16.56 1.33
N GLY A 62 5.27 16.04 0.70
CA GLY A 62 4.89 16.41 -0.66
C GLY A 62 5.64 15.65 -1.76
N ALA A 63 6.37 14.57 -1.44
CA ALA A 63 7.05 13.77 -2.44
C ALA A 63 6.06 13.21 -3.49
N PRO A 64 6.47 13.11 -4.76
CA PRO A 64 5.62 12.56 -5.81
C PRO A 64 5.46 11.04 -5.65
N VAL A 65 4.27 10.55 -5.95
CA VAL A 65 3.99 9.10 -6.03
C VAL A 65 4.56 8.54 -7.33
N LYS A 66 5.34 7.46 -7.22
CA LYS A 66 5.91 6.71 -8.35
C LYS A 66 4.89 5.70 -8.91
N SER A 67 4.28 4.92 -8.03
CA SER A 67 3.27 3.90 -8.41
C SER A 67 2.39 3.53 -7.22
N ILE A 68 1.22 2.98 -7.50
CA ILE A 68 0.31 2.40 -6.51
C ILE A 68 -0.02 0.99 -6.99
N ASP A 69 0.14 -0.01 -6.12
CA ASP A 69 -0.01 -1.41 -6.51
C ASP A 69 -0.60 -2.25 -5.36
N CYS A 70 -1.11 -3.43 -5.72
CA CYS A 70 -1.75 -4.38 -4.81
C CYS A 70 -0.81 -5.55 -4.50
N PHE A 71 -0.47 -5.72 -3.23
CA PHE A 71 0.37 -6.82 -2.77
C PHE A 71 -0.41 -7.75 -1.85
N THR A 72 -0.05 -9.02 -1.85
CA THR A 72 -0.56 -9.98 -0.86
C THR A 72 0.03 -9.65 0.50
N GLN A 73 -0.82 -9.50 1.51
CA GLN A 73 -0.41 -9.52 2.90
C GLN A 73 0.13 -10.91 3.25
N PRO A 74 1.39 -11.02 3.73
CA PRO A 74 1.73 -12.19 4.51
C PRO A 74 0.83 -12.19 5.74
N SER A 75 0.08 -13.27 5.94
CA SER A 75 -0.69 -13.47 7.17
C SER A 75 0.21 -13.15 8.38
N PRO A 76 -0.28 -12.52 9.46
CA PRO A 76 0.51 -12.29 10.67
C PRO A 76 1.13 -13.58 11.25
N ALA A 77 0.68 -14.75 10.81
CA ALA A 77 1.24 -16.06 11.16
C ALA A 77 2.58 -16.39 10.48
N LEU A 78 3.00 -15.66 9.44
CA LEU A 78 4.28 -15.88 8.76
C LEU A 78 5.12 -14.61 8.90
N GLY A 79 6.04 -14.66 9.86
CA GLY A 79 6.87 -13.54 10.29
C GLY A 79 7.50 -12.75 9.13
N ALA A 80 7.65 -11.45 9.37
CA ALA A 80 8.35 -10.48 8.54
C ALA A 80 9.60 -11.08 7.88
N GLY A 81 9.45 -11.53 6.62
CA GLY A 81 10.57 -11.85 5.76
C GLY A 81 11.28 -10.55 5.43
N ARG A 82 12.48 -10.36 6.00
CA ARG A 82 13.41 -9.29 5.64
C ARG A 82 13.60 -9.32 4.12
N ALA A 83 13.28 -8.21 3.45
CA ALA A 83 13.81 -7.95 2.12
C ALA A 83 15.34 -7.93 2.22
N ILE A 84 15.99 -8.73 1.37
CA ILE A 84 17.44 -8.66 1.09
C ILE A 84 17.78 -7.34 0.41
#